data_AF-A0A5N1K417-F1
#
_entry.id   AF-A0A5N1K417-F1
#
_cell.length_a   1.000
_cell.length_b   1.000
_cell.length_c   1.000
_cell.angle_alpha   90.00
_cell.angle_beta   90.00
_cell.angle_gamma   90.00
#
_symmetry.space_group_name_H-M   'P 1'
#
loop_
_entity.id
_entity.type
_entity.pdbx_description
1 polymer ?
#
loop_
_entity_poly.entity_id
_entity_poly.type
_entity_poly.pdbx_seq_one_letter_code
_entity_poly.pdbx_strand_id
1 'polypeptide(L)'
;MNRTLRALVLASTINAVFAISHVAIGSAGPAAGAEAAIAQQEMQEQPAPGTDTFGRSQFILSGNPIVPPRDYAKGLGVPDTDDYSPDESGTIYDIAFLGIENGEMQFEVRGYSIADLNSPATGQTSHFPQDQKTVEIRDIVIEIEEVTEGSLTYTIAYRK
;
A
#
# COMPACT_ATOMS: atom_id res chain seq x y z
N MET A 1 30.27 66.63 -12.45
CA MET A 1 29.13 66.84 -11.50
C MET A 1 28.84 65.50 -10.84
N ASN A 2 29.52 65.13 -9.76
CA ASN A 2 29.26 65.45 -8.35
C ASN A 2 27.84 65.12 -7.86
N ARG A 3 27.71 64.04 -7.06
CA ARG A 3 27.08 63.94 -5.71
C ARG A 3 26.68 62.48 -5.40
N THR A 4 27.47 61.74 -4.64
CA THR A 4 27.43 61.50 -3.17
C THR A 4 26.43 60.44 -2.68
N LEU A 5 27.01 59.34 -2.15
CA LEU A 5 26.69 58.55 -0.95
C LEU A 5 25.22 58.26 -0.56
N ARG A 6 24.93 56.98 -0.27
CA ARG A 6 24.69 56.49 1.11
C ARG A 6 24.51 54.97 1.16
N ALA A 7 25.28 54.33 2.04
CA ALA A 7 25.06 52.97 2.51
C ALA A 7 23.82 52.93 3.42
N LEU A 8 23.10 51.80 3.43
CA LEU A 8 22.19 51.44 4.52
C LEU A 8 22.21 49.93 4.73
N VAL A 9 22.75 49.54 5.89
CA VAL A 9 22.59 48.22 6.51
C VAL A 9 21.21 48.19 7.16
N LEU A 10 20.48 47.08 7.02
CA LEU A 10 19.41 46.73 7.95
C LEU A 10 19.47 45.25 8.32
N ALA A 11 19.40 45.04 9.63
CA ALA A 11 19.70 43.83 10.34
C ALA A 11 18.49 42.89 10.48
N SER A 12 18.82 41.65 10.78
CA SER A 12 18.11 40.62 11.57
C SER A 12 16.71 40.94 12.11
N THR A 13 15.79 39.98 11.96
CA THR A 13 15.48 38.96 12.99
C THR A 13 14.22 38.20 12.57
N ILE A 14 14.34 36.89 12.33
CA ILE A 14 13.17 36.01 12.20
C ILE A 14 12.78 35.58 13.63
N ASN A 15 11.65 36.09 14.10
CA ASN A 15 10.96 35.63 15.31
C ASN A 15 9.78 34.73 14.89
N ALA A 16 9.82 33.47 15.31
CA ALA A 16 8.64 32.62 15.55
C ALA A 16 9.16 31.37 16.30
N VAL A 17 9.35 31.45 17.62
CA VAL A 17 8.41 30.95 18.64
C VAL A 17 7.84 29.57 18.28
N PHE A 18 8.57 28.52 18.66
CA PHE A 18 7.96 27.23 18.98
C PHE A 18 7.93 27.12 20.51
N ALA A 19 6.72 27.04 21.06
CA ALA A 19 6.48 26.97 22.48
C ALA A 19 7.02 25.65 23.05
N ILE A 20 7.87 25.78 24.08
CA ILE A 20 8.37 24.68 24.91
C ILE A 20 7.48 24.62 26.14
N SER A 21 6.65 23.59 26.26
CA SER A 21 6.03 23.23 27.55
C SER A 21 6.96 22.25 28.27
N HIS A 22 7.38 22.65 29.47
CA HIS A 22 8.34 21.98 30.33
C HIS A 22 7.64 20.98 31.25
N VAL A 23 8.27 19.82 31.51
CA VAL A 23 8.22 19.19 32.85
C VAL A 23 9.64 18.73 33.18
N ALA A 24 10.14 19.24 34.31
CA ALA A 24 11.43 18.95 34.90
C ALA A 24 11.48 17.52 35.49
N ILE A 25 12.69 16.96 35.64
CA ILE A 25 13.24 16.34 36.88
C ILE A 25 14.65 15.79 36.60
N GLY A 26 15.62 16.18 37.44
CA GLY A 26 16.65 15.27 37.96
C GLY A 26 17.97 15.12 37.19
N SER A 27 19.07 15.58 37.80
CA SER A 27 20.46 15.37 37.38
C SER A 27 20.93 13.91 37.58
N ALA A 28 21.66 13.33 36.60
CA ALA A 28 22.90 12.53 36.71
C ALA A 28 23.06 11.39 35.67
N GLY A 29 24.21 11.34 34.98
CA GLY A 29 24.86 10.08 34.52
C GLY A 29 24.75 9.70 33.02
N PRO A 30 25.83 9.19 32.38
CA PRO A 30 25.95 9.09 30.92
C PRO A 30 25.55 7.74 30.31
N ALA A 31 25.17 7.81 29.02
CA ALA A 31 25.24 6.82 27.94
C ALA A 31 25.29 5.31 28.29
N ALA A 32 24.21 4.59 27.98
CA ALA A 32 24.26 3.18 27.61
C ALA A 32 23.03 2.82 26.75
N GLY A 33 23.27 2.35 25.53
CA GLY A 33 22.30 1.53 24.78
C GLY A 33 21.17 2.28 24.07
N ALA A 34 21.49 3.13 23.09
CA ALA A 34 20.53 3.42 22.02
C ALA A 34 20.62 2.30 20.97
N GLU A 35 20.15 1.11 21.32
CA GLU A 35 19.68 0.18 20.31
C GLU A 35 18.37 0.78 19.82
N ALA A 36 18.44 1.50 18.71
CA ALA A 36 17.26 1.89 17.96
C ALA A 36 16.58 0.58 17.53
N ALA A 37 15.66 0.10 18.35
CA ALA A 37 14.60 -0.78 17.92
C ALA A 37 13.83 0.02 16.89
N ILE A 38 14.22 -0.14 15.62
CA ILE A 38 13.36 0.19 14.50
C ILE A 38 12.16 -0.73 14.72
N ALA A 39 11.12 -0.20 15.34
CA ALA A 39 9.83 -0.84 15.32
C ALA A 39 9.52 -1.01 13.83
N GLN A 40 9.63 -2.24 13.36
CA GLN A 40 9.03 -2.66 12.11
C GLN A 40 7.57 -2.29 12.27
N GLN A 41 7.16 -1.17 11.69
CA GLN A 41 5.75 -0.87 11.56
C GLN A 41 5.23 -1.99 10.69
N GLU A 42 4.62 -3.01 11.31
CA GLU A 42 3.73 -3.92 10.64
C GLU A 42 2.71 -3.01 9.96
N MET A 43 2.92 -2.78 8.66
CA MET A 43 2.04 -1.99 7.84
C MET A 43 0.71 -2.72 7.89
N GLN A 44 -0.23 -2.20 8.69
CA GLN A 44 -1.54 -2.80 8.86
C GLN A 44 -2.14 -2.95 7.47
N GLU A 45 -2.32 -4.19 7.02
CA GLU A 45 -2.96 -4.48 5.74
C GLU A 45 -4.35 -3.85 5.76
N GLN A 46 -4.57 -2.92 4.84
CA GLN A 46 -5.85 -2.27 4.68
C GLN A 46 -6.80 -3.24 3.94
N PRO A 47 -8.07 -3.34 4.33
CA PRO A 47 -9.02 -4.20 3.63
C PRO A 47 -9.11 -3.83 2.15
N ALA A 48 -9.29 -4.84 1.31
CA ALA A 48 -9.42 -4.65 -0.13
C ALA A 48 -10.62 -3.74 -0.47
N PRO A 49 -10.51 -2.91 -1.52
CA PRO A 49 -11.67 -2.22 -2.05
C PRO A 49 -12.79 -3.20 -2.45
N GLY A 50 -14.05 -2.81 -2.27
CA GLY A 50 -15.20 -3.64 -2.64
C GLY A 50 -15.35 -3.81 -4.16
N THR A 51 -16.05 -4.84 -4.62
CA THR A 51 -16.28 -5.06 -6.06
C THR A 51 -17.14 -3.98 -6.72
N ASP A 52 -17.81 -3.12 -5.94
CA ASP A 52 -18.55 -1.96 -6.42
C ASP A 52 -17.65 -0.83 -6.95
N THR A 53 -16.34 -0.90 -6.69
CA THR A 53 -15.34 0.04 -7.22
C THR A 53 -14.79 -0.37 -8.59
N PHE A 54 -15.13 -1.56 -9.09
CA PHE A 54 -14.67 -2.03 -10.39
C PHE A 54 -15.08 -1.05 -11.51
N GLY A 55 -14.17 -0.83 -12.47
CA GLY A 55 -14.32 0.18 -13.52
C GLY A 55 -14.05 1.63 -13.08
N ARG A 56 -13.57 1.86 -11.85
CA ARG A 56 -13.14 3.18 -11.35
C ARG A 56 -11.65 3.15 -11.04
N SER A 57 -11.01 4.30 -11.18
CA SER A 57 -9.62 4.51 -10.75
C SER A 57 -9.52 4.42 -9.23
N GLN A 58 -8.52 3.68 -8.76
CA GLN A 58 -8.24 3.37 -7.36
C GLN A 58 -6.77 3.56 -7.07
N PHE A 59 -6.45 3.87 -5.82
CA PHE A 59 -5.09 4.01 -5.32
C PHE A 59 -4.86 3.03 -4.17
N ILE A 60 -3.71 2.36 -4.17
CA ILE A 60 -3.31 1.45 -3.10
C ILE A 60 -1.81 1.58 -2.81
N LEU A 61 -1.42 1.24 -1.58
CA LEU A 61 -0.02 1.04 -1.20
C LEU A 61 0.38 -0.42 -1.39
N SER A 62 1.68 -0.68 -1.57
CA SER A 62 2.22 -2.03 -1.60
C SER A 62 1.85 -2.84 -0.36
N GLY A 63 1.76 -4.16 -0.51
CA GLY A 63 1.31 -5.11 0.51
C GLY A 63 -0.20 -5.23 0.66
N ASN A 64 -0.99 -4.30 0.10
CA ASN A 64 -2.44 -4.34 0.25
C ASN A 64 -3.15 -5.04 -0.93
N PRO A 65 -4.30 -5.68 -0.66
CA PRO A 65 -5.14 -6.25 -1.70
C PRO A 65 -5.82 -5.19 -2.56
N ILE A 66 -5.86 -5.45 -3.87
CA ILE A 66 -6.52 -4.62 -4.89
C ILE A 66 -7.94 -5.09 -5.23
N VAL A 67 -8.26 -6.33 -4.89
CA VAL A 67 -9.59 -6.93 -5.04
C VAL A 67 -9.90 -7.78 -3.80
N PRO A 68 -11.15 -8.00 -3.40
CA PRO A 68 -11.46 -8.77 -2.20
C PRO A 68 -11.48 -10.28 -2.47
N PRO A 69 -11.40 -11.17 -1.46
CA PRO A 69 -11.49 -12.61 -1.68
C PRO A 69 -12.82 -13.03 -2.33
N ARG A 70 -12.80 -13.51 -3.58
CA ARG A 70 -13.99 -13.98 -4.32
C ARG A 70 -13.66 -15.20 -5.17
N ASP A 71 -14.69 -15.98 -5.51
CA ASP A 71 -14.63 -16.88 -6.66
C ASP A 71 -15.08 -16.10 -7.90
N TYR A 72 -14.10 -15.46 -8.54
CA TYR A 72 -14.34 -14.64 -9.72
C TYR A 72 -14.83 -15.45 -10.92
N ALA A 73 -14.60 -16.76 -10.98
CA ALA A 73 -15.16 -17.60 -12.04
C ALA A 73 -16.70 -17.72 -11.92
N LYS A 74 -17.25 -17.62 -10.70
CA LYS A 74 -18.70 -17.62 -10.46
C LYS A 74 -19.33 -16.22 -10.45
N GLY A 75 -18.57 -15.17 -10.15
CA GLY A 75 -19.03 -13.80 -10.20
C GLY A 75 -18.36 -12.88 -9.18
N LEU A 76 -18.97 -11.70 -8.96
CA LEU A 76 -18.46 -10.69 -8.03
C LEU A 76 -19.06 -10.81 -6.61
N GLY A 77 -20.04 -11.71 -6.44
CA GLY A 77 -20.71 -11.93 -5.17
C GLY A 77 -19.82 -12.62 -4.14
N VAL A 78 -20.07 -12.36 -2.85
CA VAL A 78 -19.38 -13.08 -1.77
C VAL A 78 -19.68 -14.59 -1.92
N PRO A 79 -18.65 -15.46 -1.85
CA PRO A 79 -18.83 -16.90 -1.91
C PRO A 79 -19.79 -17.41 -0.83
N ASP A 80 -20.73 -18.28 -1.21
CA ASP A 80 -21.60 -18.98 -0.27
C ASP A 80 -20.85 -20.16 0.38
N THR A 81 -21.03 -20.38 1.68
CA THR A 81 -20.36 -21.48 2.39
C THR A 81 -20.76 -22.86 1.90
N ASP A 82 -22.01 -23.02 1.43
CA ASP A 82 -22.55 -24.31 1.00
C ASP A 82 -21.98 -24.79 -0.35
N ASP A 83 -21.32 -23.89 -1.09
CA ASP A 83 -20.81 -24.10 -2.44
C ASP A 83 -19.39 -24.69 -2.50
N TYR A 84 -18.69 -24.78 -1.36
CA TYR A 84 -17.27 -25.16 -1.30
C TYR A 84 -17.00 -26.14 -0.16
N SER A 85 -15.96 -26.94 -0.33
CA SER A 85 -15.40 -27.70 0.78
C SER A 85 -14.58 -26.78 1.69
N PRO A 86 -14.68 -26.89 3.04
CA PRO A 86 -13.83 -26.12 3.96
C PRO A 86 -12.34 -26.47 3.83
N ASP A 87 -12.01 -27.64 3.26
CA ASP A 87 -10.62 -28.09 3.05
C ASP A 87 -10.03 -27.62 1.71
N GLU A 88 -10.85 -27.05 0.83
CA GLU A 88 -10.43 -26.49 -0.46
C GLU A 88 -9.88 -25.06 -0.27
N SER A 89 -8.81 -24.73 -0.98
CA SER A 89 -8.31 -23.35 -1.03
C SER A 89 -7.78 -22.98 -2.41
N GLY A 90 -7.75 -21.69 -2.72
CA GLY A 90 -7.22 -21.15 -3.97
C GLY A 90 -8.27 -20.91 -5.06
N THR A 91 -9.46 -21.52 -4.96
CA THR A 91 -10.60 -21.17 -5.81
C THR A 91 -11.12 -19.77 -5.47
N ILE A 92 -11.29 -19.48 -4.18
CA ILE A 92 -11.53 -18.12 -3.69
C ILE A 92 -10.17 -17.45 -3.54
N TYR A 93 -10.01 -16.28 -4.13
CA TYR A 93 -8.73 -15.58 -4.09
C TYR A 93 -8.91 -14.07 -4.05
N ASP A 94 -7.86 -13.41 -3.56
CA ASP A 94 -7.64 -11.99 -3.78
C ASP A 94 -6.33 -11.77 -4.55
N ILE A 95 -6.05 -10.52 -4.88
CA ILE A 95 -4.78 -10.12 -5.50
C ILE A 95 -4.23 -8.97 -4.68
N ALA A 96 -2.95 -9.04 -4.29
CA ALA A 96 -2.22 -7.96 -3.64
C ALA A 96 -1.12 -7.40 -4.55
N PHE A 97 -0.92 -6.09 -4.52
CA PHE A 97 0.24 -5.45 -5.17
C PHE A 97 1.40 -5.43 -4.18
N LEU A 98 2.53 -6.05 -4.50
CA LEU A 98 3.68 -6.14 -3.59
C LEU A 98 4.70 -5.01 -3.77
N GLY A 99 4.61 -4.24 -4.86
CA GLY A 99 5.58 -3.19 -5.19
C GLY A 99 6.31 -3.49 -6.50
N ILE A 100 7.46 -2.83 -6.66
CA ILE A 100 8.37 -3.03 -7.78
C ILE A 100 9.68 -3.61 -7.27
N GLU A 101 10.16 -4.68 -7.88
CA GLU A 101 11.49 -5.24 -7.63
C GLU A 101 12.16 -5.55 -8.97
N ASN A 102 13.43 -5.19 -9.12
CA ASN A 102 14.20 -5.41 -10.36
C ASN A 102 13.54 -4.85 -11.64
N GLY A 103 12.73 -3.78 -11.51
CA GLY A 103 12.00 -3.18 -12.64
C GLY A 103 10.74 -3.93 -13.04
N GLU A 104 10.30 -4.89 -12.23
CA GLU A 104 9.07 -5.65 -12.43
C GLU A 104 8.06 -5.35 -11.32
N MET A 105 6.81 -5.09 -11.71
CA MET A 105 5.67 -5.07 -10.80
C MET A 105 5.42 -6.48 -10.28
N GLN A 106 5.23 -6.60 -8.98
CA GLN A 106 4.87 -7.85 -8.33
C GLN A 106 3.41 -7.85 -7.88
N PHE A 107 2.70 -8.91 -8.22
CA PHE A 107 1.37 -9.19 -7.73
C PHE A 107 1.31 -10.58 -7.11
N GLU A 108 0.72 -10.68 -5.93
CA GLU A 108 0.48 -11.95 -5.26
C GLU A 108 -0.98 -12.34 -5.40
N VAL A 109 -1.24 -13.55 -5.90
CA VAL A 109 -2.55 -14.17 -5.81
C VAL A 109 -2.61 -14.94 -4.51
N ARG A 110 -3.49 -14.53 -3.60
CA ARG A 110 -3.63 -15.17 -2.28
C ARG A 110 -4.90 -15.98 -2.26
N GLY A 111 -4.77 -17.28 -2.02
CA GLY A 111 -5.87 -18.23 -2.05
C GLY A 111 -6.44 -18.49 -0.66
N TYR A 112 -7.77 -18.45 -0.54
CA TYR A 112 -8.51 -18.59 0.71
C TYR A 112 -9.31 -19.88 0.72
N SER A 113 -9.57 -20.40 1.92
CA SER A 113 -10.60 -21.41 2.16
C SER A 113 -11.90 -20.72 2.54
N ILE A 114 -13.03 -21.33 2.21
CA ILE A 114 -14.34 -20.83 2.64
C ILE A 114 -14.49 -20.82 4.17
N ALA A 115 -13.70 -21.62 4.90
CA ALA A 115 -13.68 -21.65 6.36
C ALA A 115 -12.99 -20.42 6.97
N ASP A 116 -12.08 -19.76 6.23
CA ASP A 116 -11.41 -18.52 6.65
C ASP A 116 -11.09 -17.63 5.44
N LEU A 117 -11.88 -16.57 5.28
CA LEU A 117 -11.70 -15.54 4.25
C LEU A 117 -10.83 -14.36 4.72
N ASN A 118 -10.32 -14.38 5.96
CA ASN A 118 -9.49 -13.30 6.50
C ASN A 118 -8.01 -13.63 6.38
N SER A 119 -7.65 -14.91 6.40
CA SER A 119 -6.25 -15.37 6.31
C SER A 119 -6.04 -16.22 5.06
N PRO A 120 -5.10 -15.87 4.17
CA PRO A 120 -4.82 -16.69 3.01
C PRO A 120 -4.16 -18.00 3.41
N ALA A 121 -4.61 -19.11 2.82
CA ALA A 121 -4.01 -20.43 2.99
C ALA A 121 -2.84 -20.67 2.02
N THR A 122 -2.81 -19.95 0.90
CA THR A 122 -1.78 -20.07 -0.16
C THR A 122 -1.46 -18.70 -0.75
N GLY A 123 -0.27 -18.55 -1.33
CA GLY A 123 0.18 -17.32 -2.00
C GLY A 123 1.08 -17.66 -3.18
N GLN A 124 0.86 -16.98 -4.32
CA GLN A 124 1.70 -17.11 -5.51
C GLN A 124 1.99 -15.75 -6.12
N THR A 125 3.27 -15.39 -6.18
CA THR A 125 3.73 -14.14 -6.80
C THR A 125 3.97 -14.29 -8.29
N SER A 126 3.48 -13.32 -9.06
CA SER A 126 3.73 -13.14 -10.49
C SER A 126 4.42 -11.80 -10.74
N HIS A 127 5.26 -11.76 -11.76
CA HIS A 127 6.09 -10.60 -12.10
C HIS A 127 5.72 -10.10 -13.49
N PHE A 128 5.64 -8.79 -13.64
CA PHE A 128 5.26 -8.12 -14.89
C PHE A 128 6.16 -6.91 -15.14
N PRO A 129 6.57 -6.62 -16.38
CA PRO A 129 7.34 -5.41 -16.68
C PRO A 129 6.66 -4.14 -16.16
N GLN A 130 7.42 -3.23 -15.56
CA GLN A 130 6.87 -1.99 -14.97
C GLN A 130 6.12 -1.10 -15.98
N ASP A 131 6.47 -1.14 -17.26
CA ASP A 131 5.83 -0.36 -18.31
C ASP A 131 4.53 -1.00 -18.84
N GLN A 132 4.20 -2.22 -18.39
CA GLN A 132 2.99 -2.92 -18.79
C GLN A 132 1.73 -2.19 -18.29
N LYS A 133 0.85 -1.83 -19.24
CA LYS A 133 -0.38 -1.07 -18.96
C LYS A 133 -1.59 -1.94 -18.61
N THR A 134 -1.52 -3.23 -18.92
CA THR A 134 -2.60 -4.17 -18.66
C THR A 134 -2.01 -5.48 -18.16
N VAL A 135 -2.41 -5.87 -16.95
CA VAL A 135 -2.00 -7.11 -16.30
C VAL A 135 -3.24 -7.99 -16.18
N GLU A 136 -3.20 -9.18 -16.77
CA GLU A 136 -4.28 -10.17 -16.67
C GLU A 136 -3.86 -11.26 -15.68
N ILE A 137 -4.66 -11.44 -14.62
CA ILE A 137 -4.46 -12.46 -13.60
C ILE A 137 -5.78 -13.18 -13.41
N ARG A 138 -5.84 -14.43 -13.90
CA ARG A 138 -7.06 -15.26 -13.87
C ARG A 138 -8.23 -14.50 -14.53
N ASP A 139 -9.33 -14.30 -13.80
CA ASP A 139 -10.56 -13.65 -14.27
C ASP A 139 -10.54 -12.11 -14.12
N ILE A 140 -9.42 -11.56 -13.64
CA ILE A 140 -9.26 -10.13 -13.34
C ILE A 140 -8.27 -9.49 -14.30
N VAL A 141 -8.67 -8.35 -14.84
CA VAL A 141 -7.83 -7.47 -15.65
C VAL A 141 -7.55 -6.22 -14.83
N ILE A 142 -6.27 -5.92 -14.64
CA ILE A 142 -5.77 -4.75 -13.92
C ILE A 142 -5.24 -3.78 -14.97
N GLU A 143 -5.91 -2.65 -15.12
CA GLU A 143 -5.45 -1.55 -15.98
C GLU A 143 -4.59 -0.60 -15.14
N ILE A 144 -3.31 -0.51 -15.49
CA ILE A 144 -2.30 0.24 -14.74
C ILE A 144 -2.28 1.68 -15.24
N GLU A 145 -2.71 2.62 -14.40
CA GLU A 145 -2.71 4.05 -14.71
C GLU A 145 -1.35 4.65 -14.35
N GLU A 146 -0.88 4.38 -13.14
CA GLU A 146 0.41 4.82 -12.61
C GLU A 146 0.97 3.79 -11.62
N VAL A 147 2.28 3.55 -11.67
CA VAL A 147 2.97 2.66 -10.73
C VAL A 147 4.24 3.33 -10.23
N THR A 148 4.45 3.28 -8.92
CA THR A 148 5.66 3.75 -8.24
C THR A 148 6.24 2.63 -7.37
N GLU A 149 7.40 2.85 -6.74
CA GLU A 149 8.05 1.82 -5.90
C GLU A 149 7.16 1.31 -4.76
N GLY A 150 6.22 2.11 -4.26
CA GLY A 150 5.37 1.76 -3.11
C GLY A 150 3.87 1.92 -3.32
N SER A 151 3.43 2.28 -4.52
CA SER A 151 2.01 2.51 -4.79
C SER A 151 1.60 2.15 -6.21
N LEU A 152 0.31 1.89 -6.36
CA LEU A 152 -0.32 1.59 -7.63
C LEU A 152 -1.63 2.39 -7.75
N THR A 153 -1.78 3.08 -8.87
CA THR A 153 -3.04 3.65 -9.34
C THR A 153 -3.55 2.81 -10.50
N TYR A 154 -4.78 2.29 -10.39
CA TYR A 154 -5.30 1.27 -11.28
C TYR A 154 -6.81 1.30 -11.41
N THR A 155 -7.32 0.68 -12.47
CA THR A 155 -8.72 0.32 -12.63
C THR A 155 -8.84 -1.20 -12.75
N ILE A 156 -9.90 -1.79 -12.20
CA ILE A 156 -10.20 -3.21 -12.34
C ILE A 156 -11.30 -3.43 -13.37
N ALA A 157 -11.06 -4.35 -14.31
CA ALA A 157 -12.08 -4.94 -15.15
C ALA A 157 -12.22 -6.44 -14.85
N TYR A 158 -13.46 -6.92 -14.91
CA TYR A 158 -13.82 -8.31 -14.66
C TYR A 158 -14.16 -8.98 -15.99
N ARG A 159 -13.47 -10.08 -16.33
CA ARG A 159 -13.80 -10.91 -17.49
C ARG A 159 -14.64 -12.10 -17.04
N LYS A 160 -15.72 -12.37 -17.80
CA LYS A 160 -16.61 -13.51 -17.62
C LYS A 160 -16.59 -14.38 -18.87
#